data_AF-A0A372IVG9-F1
#
_entry.id   AF-A0A372IVG9-F1
#
_cell.length_a   1.000
_cell.length_b   1.000
_cell.length_c   1.000
_cell.angle_alpha   90.00
_cell.angle_beta   90.00
_cell.angle_gamma   90.00
#
_symmetry.space_group_name_H-M   'P 1'
#
loop_
_entity.id
_entity.type
_entity.pdbx_description
1 polymer ?
#
loop_
_entity_poly.entity_id
_entity_poly.type
_entity_poly.pdbx_seq_one_letter_code
_entity_poly.pdbx_strand_id
1 'polypeptide(L)'
;MTDPTIKQLVATSGFAFTGTVEARGVTAEAGLPADDRTTVVQVEQVLHAPAEFTVPTGSRVIVQTSADLPRLEGGERATFFANGLAYGDQLAVAEVGRLPADAGTARTASLAGVVAPVSAVQAALAELAQDDVAEHAARADAVVRGHVSALAEVPHAHLPSERYPSEHAALWWIATLQVDLVARGDVGQQPDGGPIAVTALYANSLDVQWRDWLKPKAGQGGLWLLHRTPEERAELAPFELRHAMDLQPSLQLNLLRERGM
;
A
#
# COMPACT_ATOMS: atom_id res chain seq x y z
N MET A 1 8.15 11.95 26.43
CA MET A 1 7.73 11.69 25.04
C MET A 1 7.81 10.19 24.84
N THR A 2 6.75 9.56 24.34
CA THR A 2 6.73 8.11 24.10
C THR A 2 7.65 7.81 22.93
N ASP A 3 8.54 6.83 23.07
CA ASP A 3 9.40 6.40 21.96
C ASP A 3 8.53 5.96 20.78
N PRO A 4 8.83 6.39 19.54
CA PRO A 4 8.03 6.05 18.38
C PRO A 4 8.10 4.54 18.11
N THR A 5 6.94 3.93 17.89
CA THR A 5 6.84 2.52 17.52
C THR A 5 7.41 2.28 16.11
N ILE A 6 7.88 1.06 15.83
CA ILE A 6 8.35 0.66 14.49
C ILE A 6 7.29 0.99 13.43
N LYS A 7 6.02 0.73 13.73
CA LYS A 7 4.90 1.01 12.82
C LYS A 7 4.78 2.49 12.48
N GLN A 8 4.92 3.39 13.45
CA GLN A 8 4.91 4.84 13.21
C GLN A 8 6.11 5.30 12.39
N LEU A 9 7.30 4.76 12.68
CA LEU A 9 8.52 5.06 11.92
C LEU A 9 8.38 4.63 10.46
N VAL A 10 7.94 3.39 10.22
CA VAL A 10 7.67 2.87 8.87
C VAL A 10 6.62 3.70 8.13
N ALA A 11 5.52 4.09 8.79
CA ALA A 11 4.47 4.90 8.18
C ALA A 11 4.94 6.30 7.74
N THR A 12 6.06 6.79 8.26
CA THR A 12 6.60 8.14 8.01
C THR A 12 7.94 8.14 7.30
N SER A 13 8.46 6.97 6.93
CA SER A 13 9.76 6.79 6.28
C SER A 13 9.61 6.02 4.96
N GLY A 14 10.23 6.51 3.89
CA GLY A 14 10.32 5.79 2.62
C GLY A 14 11.48 4.80 2.55
N PHE A 15 12.43 4.84 3.50
CA PHE A 15 13.62 4.00 3.50
C PHE A 15 13.97 3.54 4.92
N ALA A 16 14.21 2.25 5.09
CA ALA A 16 14.66 1.68 6.37
C ALA A 16 15.79 0.67 6.15
N PHE A 17 16.86 0.78 6.95
CA PHE A 17 18.04 -0.06 6.82
C PHE A 17 18.80 -0.19 8.14
N THR A 18 19.52 -1.29 8.31
CA THR A 18 20.48 -1.47 9.40
C THR A 18 21.88 -1.16 8.88
N GLY A 19 22.65 -0.39 9.65
CA GLY A 19 24.00 -0.02 9.29
C GLY A 19 24.85 0.42 10.47
N THR A 20 26.15 0.58 10.20
CA THR A 20 27.14 1.04 11.16
C THR A 20 27.71 2.40 10.74
N VAL A 21 27.83 3.32 11.69
CA VAL A 21 28.38 4.67 11.47
C VAL A 21 29.89 4.57 11.23
N GLU A 22 30.34 4.94 10.03
CA GLU A 22 31.77 4.96 9.69
C GLU A 22 32.43 6.27 10.13
N ALA A 23 31.79 7.41 9.85
CA ALA A 23 32.36 8.73 10.09
C ALA A 23 31.29 9.80 10.32
N ARG A 24 31.68 10.89 10.99
CA ARG A 24 30.82 12.05 11.32
C ARG A 24 31.44 13.34 10.79
N GLY A 25 30.61 14.32 10.44
CA GLY A 25 31.10 15.63 9.98
C GLY A 25 31.74 15.60 8.60
N VAL A 26 31.47 14.56 7.81
CA VAL A 26 32.00 14.39 6.46
C VAL A 26 30.86 14.02 5.50
N THR A 27 30.85 14.68 4.35
CA THR A 27 29.97 14.36 3.22
C THR A 27 30.76 14.61 1.94
N ALA A 28 30.67 13.68 0.98
CA ALA A 28 31.16 13.91 -0.37
C ALA A 28 30.09 14.53 -1.28
N GLU A 29 28.84 14.62 -0.79
CA GLU A 29 27.70 15.10 -1.56
C GLU A 29 27.64 16.64 -1.55
N ALA A 30 27.65 17.22 -2.74
CA ALA A 30 27.59 18.66 -2.92
C ALA A 30 26.22 19.20 -2.46
N GLY A 31 26.23 20.21 -1.59
CA GLY A 31 25.01 20.85 -1.10
C GLY A 31 24.52 20.37 0.26
N LEU A 32 25.19 19.40 0.89
CA LEU A 32 24.92 19.02 2.28
C LEU A 32 25.95 19.64 3.23
N PRO A 33 25.53 20.20 4.39
CA PRO A 33 26.46 20.70 5.39
C PRO A 33 27.28 19.54 5.97
N ALA A 34 28.61 19.63 5.91
CA ALA A 34 29.50 18.72 6.60
C ALA A 34 29.56 19.08 8.10
N ASP A 35 28.48 18.82 8.81
CA ASP A 35 28.31 19.18 10.21
C ASP A 35 28.19 17.98 11.13
N ASP A 36 28.05 18.28 12.42
CA ASP A 36 28.01 17.29 13.48
C ASP A 36 26.68 16.49 13.51
N ARG A 37 25.76 16.75 12.57
CA ARG A 37 24.53 15.99 12.33
C ARG A 37 24.58 15.18 11.03
N THR A 38 25.66 15.28 10.28
CA THR A 38 25.85 14.53 9.05
C THR A 38 26.81 13.38 9.29
N THR A 39 26.33 12.16 9.07
CA THR A 39 27.09 10.93 9.28
C THR A 39 27.11 10.08 8.02
N VAL A 40 28.22 9.37 7.81
CA VAL A 40 28.34 8.35 6.78
C VAL A 40 28.09 7.01 7.44
N VAL A 41 27.09 6.28 6.96
CA VAL A 41 26.68 4.98 7.47
C VAL A 41 26.93 3.93 6.39
N GLN A 42 27.64 2.86 6.74
CA GLN A 42 27.75 1.68 5.90
C GLN A 42 26.50 0.83 6.06
N VAL A 43 25.80 0.60 4.94
CA VAL A 43 24.58 -0.21 4.90
C VAL A 43 24.95 -1.68 5.00
N GLU A 44 24.42 -2.37 6.01
CA GLU A 44 24.57 -3.81 6.16
C GLU A 44 23.38 -4.54 5.55
N GLN A 45 22.17 -4.04 5.81
CA GLN A 45 20.94 -4.65 5.35
C GLN A 45 19.89 -3.59 5.06
N VAL A 46 19.30 -3.64 3.87
CA VAL A 46 18.10 -2.87 3.54
C VAL A 46 16.87 -3.64 4.02
N LEU A 47 16.01 -2.98 4.79
CA LEU A 47 14.78 -3.56 5.35
C LEU A 47 13.54 -3.11 4.59
N HIS A 48 13.55 -1.86 4.09
CA HIS A 48 12.49 -1.28 3.26
C HIS A 48 13.09 -0.22 2.32
N ALA A 49 12.71 -0.25 1.06
CA ALA A 49 13.07 0.75 0.05
C ALA A 49 12.02 0.76 -1.07
N PRO A 50 11.85 1.87 -1.81
CA PRO A 50 11.06 1.90 -3.04
C PRO A 50 11.62 0.93 -4.08
N ALA A 51 10.77 0.36 -4.95
CA ALA A 51 11.19 -0.64 -5.92
C ALA A 51 12.19 -0.09 -6.96
N GLU A 52 12.09 1.21 -7.25
CA GLU A 52 13.00 1.93 -8.14
C GLU A 52 14.38 2.16 -7.50
N PHE A 53 14.51 1.85 -6.21
CA PHE A 53 15.66 2.21 -5.39
C PHE A 53 16.48 0.97 -4.99
N THR A 54 17.66 0.82 -5.59
CA THR A 54 18.59 -0.26 -5.23
C THR A 54 19.78 0.32 -4.46
N VAL A 55 19.89 -0.03 -3.18
CA VAL A 55 21.09 0.23 -2.37
C VAL A 55 21.75 -1.11 -2.08
N PRO A 56 22.88 -1.43 -2.75
CA PRO A 56 23.61 -2.64 -2.47
C PRO A 56 24.10 -2.68 -1.01
N THR A 57 24.06 -3.85 -0.39
CA THR A 57 24.77 -4.07 0.89
C THR A 57 26.25 -3.68 0.75
N GLY A 58 26.79 -3.02 1.77
CA GLY A 58 28.14 -2.46 1.81
C GLY A 58 28.22 -1.04 1.26
N SER A 59 27.15 -0.50 0.67
CA SER A 59 27.12 0.89 0.20
C SER A 59 27.18 1.88 1.35
N ARG A 60 27.68 3.08 1.06
CA ARG A 60 27.70 4.20 2.00
C ARG A 60 26.50 5.11 1.74
N VAL A 61 25.78 5.44 2.80
CA VAL A 61 24.67 6.38 2.79
C VAL A 61 25.02 7.54 3.71
N ILE A 62 24.78 8.77 3.23
CA ILE A 62 24.91 9.98 4.03
C ILE A 62 23.58 10.17 4.76
N VAL A 63 23.63 10.23 6.09
CA VAL A 63 22.46 10.40 6.95
C VAL A 63 22.55 11.76 7.62
N GLN A 64 21.55 12.61 7.38
CA GLN A 64 21.28 13.77 8.23
C GLN A 64 20.47 13.31 9.43
N THR A 65 21.13 13.24 10.59
CA THR A 65 20.53 12.80 11.85
C THR A 65 19.57 13.84 12.42
N SER A 66 18.47 13.36 13.01
CA SER A 66 17.45 14.20 13.62
C SER A 66 18.02 14.98 14.81
N ALA A 67 17.63 16.25 14.93
CA ALA A 67 18.04 17.11 16.04
C ALA A 67 17.54 16.60 17.40
N ASP A 68 16.39 15.92 17.39
CA ASP A 68 15.67 15.45 18.58
C ASP A 68 16.25 14.16 19.17
N LEU A 69 17.17 13.52 18.46
CA LEU A 69 17.83 12.30 18.89
C LEU A 69 19.26 12.58 19.37
N PRO A 70 19.82 11.70 20.23
CA PRO A 70 21.22 11.77 20.63
C PRO A 70 22.17 11.85 19.43
N ARG A 71 23.42 12.23 19.65
CA ARG A 71 24.40 12.18 18.55
C ARG A 71 24.88 10.74 18.39
N LEU A 72 25.18 10.37 17.16
CA LEU A 72 25.78 9.07 16.85
C LEU A 72 27.30 9.19 16.89
N GLU A 73 27.93 8.19 17.48
CA GLU A 73 29.38 8.05 17.52
C GLU A 73 29.87 7.06 16.46
N GLY A 74 31.15 7.17 16.07
CA GLY A 74 31.77 6.25 15.13
C GLY A 74 31.75 4.81 15.65
N GLY A 75 31.36 3.87 14.81
CA GLY A 75 31.21 2.46 15.15
C GLY A 75 29.85 2.08 15.77
N GLU A 76 28.97 3.05 16.02
CA GLU A 76 27.61 2.74 16.49
C GLU A 76 26.79 2.09 15.38
N ARG A 77 26.01 1.08 15.76
CA ARG A 77 25.16 0.31 14.86
C ARG A 77 23.70 0.53 15.22
N ALA A 78 22.87 0.86 14.24
CA ALA A 78 21.45 1.13 14.43
C ALA A 78 20.61 0.71 13.23
N THR A 79 19.30 0.61 13.45
CA THR A 79 18.31 0.56 12.37
C THR A 79 17.76 1.97 12.15
N PHE A 80 17.98 2.51 10.97
CA PHE A 80 17.61 3.85 10.56
C PHE A 80 16.30 3.83 9.78
N PHE A 81 15.46 4.84 10.01
CA PHE A 81 14.25 5.15 9.26
C PHE A 81 14.41 6.56 8.71
N ALA A 82 14.33 6.71 7.40
CA ALA A 82 14.71 7.94 6.73
C ALA A 82 13.91 8.20 5.46
N ASN A 83 13.97 9.44 5.00
CA ASN A 83 13.41 9.87 3.72
C ASN A 83 14.52 10.35 2.80
N GLY A 84 14.37 10.10 1.49
CA GLY A 84 15.33 10.56 0.49
C GLY A 84 15.48 12.08 0.54
N LEU A 85 16.72 12.56 0.61
CA LEU A 85 17.04 13.97 0.62
C LEU A 85 17.68 14.41 -0.70
N ALA A 86 18.68 13.65 -1.16
CA ALA A 86 19.34 13.88 -2.44
C ALA A 86 19.86 12.57 -3.04
N TYR A 87 19.94 12.54 -4.37
CA TYR A 87 20.47 11.42 -5.13
C TYR A 87 21.52 11.92 -6.10
N GLY A 88 22.79 11.63 -5.81
CA GLY A 88 23.95 12.00 -6.62
C GLY A 88 24.93 10.84 -6.70
N ASP A 89 26.20 11.10 -6.45
CA ASP A 89 27.23 10.05 -6.37
C ASP A 89 27.04 9.16 -5.14
N GLN A 90 26.42 9.72 -4.09
CA GLN A 90 25.98 8.99 -2.91
C GLN A 90 24.50 9.28 -2.62
N LEU A 91 23.83 8.31 -2.00
CA LEU A 91 22.50 8.54 -1.44
C LEU A 91 22.63 9.39 -0.18
N ALA A 92 21.87 10.48 -0.12
CA ALA A 92 21.64 11.23 1.10
C ALA A 92 20.20 11.08 1.58
N VAL A 93 20.04 10.86 2.88
CA VAL A 93 18.73 10.70 3.52
C VAL A 93 18.62 11.55 4.78
N ALA A 94 17.41 11.99 5.08
CA ALA A 94 17.06 12.67 6.32
C ALA A 94 16.43 11.67 7.31
N GLU A 95 17.00 11.54 8.50
CA GLU A 95 16.54 10.64 9.54
C GLU A 95 15.19 11.10 10.11
N VAL A 96 14.22 10.19 10.07
CA VAL A 96 12.93 10.32 10.76
C VAL A 96 13.04 9.76 12.17
N GLY A 97 13.76 8.64 12.31
CA GLY A 97 14.12 8.09 13.60
C GLY A 97 15.04 6.88 13.46
N ARG A 98 15.45 6.33 14.61
CA ARG A 98 16.26 5.12 14.64
C ARG A 98 15.97 4.29 15.88
N LEU A 99 16.30 3.02 15.78
CA LEU A 99 16.18 2.04 16.85
C LEU A 99 17.50 1.27 17.00
N PRO A 100 17.72 0.63 18.16
CA PRO A 100 18.79 -0.35 18.33
C PRO A 100 18.82 -1.38 17.17
N ALA A 101 20.00 -1.82 16.77
CA ALA A 101 20.16 -2.70 15.61
C ALA A 101 19.41 -4.04 15.74
N ASP A 102 19.25 -4.54 16.96
CA ASP A 102 18.52 -5.75 17.32
C ASP A 102 16.98 -5.58 17.22
N ALA A 103 16.46 -4.35 17.34
CA ALA A 103 15.03 -4.08 17.21
C ALA A 103 14.49 -4.29 15.78
N GLY A 104 15.36 -4.14 14.77
CA GLY A 104 15.02 -4.38 13.36
C GLY A 104 15.17 -5.85 12.93
N THR A 105 15.76 -6.70 13.78
CA THR A 105 16.14 -8.07 13.38
C THR A 105 14.92 -8.97 13.18
N ALA A 106 15.09 -9.98 12.34
CA ALA A 106 14.04 -10.91 12.00
C ALA A 106 13.53 -11.71 13.20
N ARG A 107 12.22 -11.65 13.42
CA ARG A 107 11.51 -12.61 14.26
C ARG A 107 11.10 -13.78 13.37
N THR A 108 11.28 -15.01 13.85
CA THR A 108 10.80 -16.21 13.14
C THR A 108 9.27 -16.21 13.14
N ALA A 109 8.67 -15.92 11.99
CA ALA A 109 7.26 -16.18 11.73
C ALA A 109 7.15 -17.51 10.98
N SER A 110 6.22 -18.37 11.39
CA SER A 110 5.97 -19.65 10.73
C SER A 110 4.57 -19.61 10.11
N LEU A 111 4.52 -19.65 8.78
CA LEU A 111 3.29 -19.80 8.01
C LEU A 111 3.49 -20.99 7.08
N ALA A 112 2.59 -21.98 7.17
CA ALA A 112 2.56 -23.16 6.30
C ALA A 112 3.89 -23.96 6.20
N GLY A 113 4.67 -24.03 7.28
CA GLY A 113 5.91 -24.83 7.33
C GLY A 113 7.13 -24.17 6.67
N VAL A 114 7.00 -22.95 6.14
CA VAL A 114 8.13 -22.15 5.68
C VAL A 114 8.56 -21.22 6.82
N VAL A 115 9.73 -21.49 7.40
CA VAL A 115 10.36 -20.60 8.37
C VAL A 115 11.18 -19.59 7.58
N ALA A 116 10.59 -18.44 7.29
CA ALA A 116 11.32 -17.31 6.73
C ALA A 116 11.57 -16.28 7.84
N PRO A 117 12.80 -15.77 8.00
CA PRO A 117 13.05 -14.64 8.87
C PRO A 117 12.27 -13.42 8.35
N VAL A 118 11.31 -12.90 9.12
CA VAL A 118 10.59 -11.65 8.80
C VAL A 118 11.08 -10.56 9.74
N SER A 119 11.64 -9.48 9.19
CA SER A 119 12.09 -8.34 10.00
C SER A 119 10.90 -7.70 10.72
N ALA A 120 11.15 -7.09 11.88
CA ALA A 120 10.10 -6.33 12.57
C ALA A 120 9.54 -5.18 11.69
N VAL A 121 10.37 -4.64 10.80
CA VAL A 121 9.98 -3.66 9.77
C VAL A 121 9.02 -4.26 8.75
N GLN A 122 9.30 -5.45 8.22
CA GLN A 122 8.40 -6.14 7.29
C GLN A 122 7.06 -6.51 7.93
N ALA A 123 7.08 -6.94 9.20
CA ALA A 123 5.84 -7.17 9.94
C ALA A 123 5.02 -5.88 10.10
N ALA A 124 5.66 -4.77 10.46
CA ALA A 124 4.99 -3.48 10.57
C ALA A 124 4.43 -2.97 9.23
N LEU A 125 5.15 -3.17 8.12
CA LEU A 125 4.65 -2.88 6.76
C LEU A 125 3.41 -3.72 6.42
N ALA A 126 3.42 -5.01 6.74
CA ALA A 126 2.28 -5.89 6.51
C ALA A 126 1.07 -5.47 7.35
N GLU A 127 1.29 -5.07 8.61
CA GLU A 127 0.23 -4.53 9.48
C GLU A 127 -0.35 -3.22 8.95
N LEU A 128 0.48 -2.30 8.43
CA LEU A 128 0.01 -1.06 7.80
C LEU A 128 -0.84 -1.35 6.56
N ALA A 129 -0.38 -2.24 5.68
CA ALA A 129 -1.16 -2.63 4.51
C ALA A 129 -2.50 -3.28 4.89
N GLN A 130 -2.54 -4.06 5.97
CA GLN A 130 -3.79 -4.61 6.51
C GLN A 130 -4.71 -3.53 7.09
N ASP A 131 -4.16 -2.52 7.74
CA ASP A 131 -4.93 -1.37 8.24
C ASP A 131 -5.53 -0.58 7.09
N ASP A 132 -4.75 -0.28 6.05
CA ASP A 132 -5.24 0.43 4.85
C ASP A 132 -6.40 -0.32 4.22
N VAL A 133 -6.29 -1.65 4.08
CA VAL A 133 -7.38 -2.48 3.57
C VAL A 133 -8.59 -2.43 4.48
N ALA A 134 -8.39 -2.52 5.80
CA ALA A 134 -9.50 -2.48 6.74
C ALA A 134 -10.22 -1.12 6.73
N GLU A 135 -9.46 -0.02 6.65
CA GLU A 135 -9.98 1.34 6.57
C GLU A 135 -10.74 1.56 5.25
N HIS A 136 -10.17 1.10 4.13
CA HIS A 136 -10.82 1.14 2.83
C HIS A 136 -12.09 0.30 2.80
N ALA A 137 -12.03 -0.92 3.35
CA ALA A 137 -13.19 -1.77 3.51
C ALA A 137 -14.25 -1.10 4.36
N ALA A 138 -13.94 -0.41 5.45
CA ALA A 138 -14.93 0.29 6.29
C ALA A 138 -15.73 1.37 5.53
N ARG A 139 -15.17 1.93 4.45
CA ARG A 139 -15.86 2.90 3.58
C ARG A 139 -16.76 2.26 2.52
N ALA A 140 -16.61 0.97 2.27
CA ALA A 140 -17.42 0.25 1.28
C ALA A 140 -18.85 0.03 1.79
N ASP A 141 -19.82 0.23 0.92
CA ASP A 141 -21.24 0.00 1.21
C ASP A 141 -21.57 -1.49 1.30
N ALA A 142 -20.84 -2.34 0.58
CA ALA A 142 -20.93 -3.79 0.71
C ALA A 142 -19.58 -4.48 0.55
N VAL A 143 -19.45 -5.65 1.18
CA VAL A 143 -18.26 -6.51 1.10
C VAL A 143 -18.72 -7.92 0.76
N VAL A 144 -18.29 -8.43 -0.39
CA VAL A 144 -18.76 -9.71 -0.93
C VAL A 144 -17.61 -10.59 -1.39
N ARG A 145 -17.76 -11.91 -1.30
CA ARG A 145 -16.89 -12.87 -1.99
C ARG A 145 -17.61 -13.35 -3.23
N GLY A 146 -16.89 -13.37 -4.35
CA GLY A 146 -17.42 -13.83 -5.61
C GLY A 146 -16.38 -13.80 -6.72
N HIS A 147 -16.83 -14.08 -7.94
CA HIS A 147 -16.00 -14.02 -9.14
C HIS A 147 -16.71 -13.30 -10.28
N VAL A 148 -15.94 -12.72 -11.19
CA VAL A 148 -16.45 -12.07 -12.40
C VAL A 148 -16.98 -13.12 -13.37
N SER A 149 -18.28 -13.09 -13.66
CA SER A 149 -18.95 -13.98 -14.62
C SER A 149 -19.16 -13.34 -15.98
N ALA A 150 -19.29 -12.01 -16.03
CA ALA A 150 -19.47 -11.27 -17.27
C ALA A 150 -18.83 -9.87 -17.18
N LEU A 151 -18.43 -9.36 -18.34
CA LEU A 151 -17.94 -7.99 -18.54
C LEU A 151 -18.65 -7.42 -19.76
N ALA A 152 -19.19 -6.21 -19.66
CA ALA A 152 -19.88 -5.54 -20.75
C ALA A 152 -19.48 -4.07 -20.81
N GLU A 153 -19.17 -3.58 -22.01
CA GLU A 153 -19.02 -2.14 -22.26
C GLU A 153 -20.40 -1.46 -22.13
N VAL A 154 -20.45 -0.30 -21.47
CA VAL A 154 -21.65 0.53 -21.46
C VAL A 154 -21.69 1.31 -22.77
N PRO A 155 -22.70 1.12 -23.63
CA PRO A 155 -22.77 1.87 -24.87
C PRO A 155 -22.95 3.36 -24.58
N HIS A 156 -22.28 4.22 -25.33
CA HIS A 156 -22.28 5.67 -25.12
C HIS A 156 -23.68 6.30 -25.04
N ALA A 157 -24.66 5.72 -25.76
CA ALA A 157 -26.05 6.15 -25.73
C ALA A 157 -26.75 6.01 -24.37
N HIS A 158 -26.21 5.16 -23.48
CA HIS A 158 -26.71 4.94 -22.13
C HIS A 158 -25.96 5.76 -21.07
N LEU A 159 -24.93 6.51 -21.46
CA LEU A 159 -24.22 7.37 -20.52
C LEU A 159 -25.06 8.62 -20.22
N PRO A 160 -25.20 9.00 -18.93
CA PRO A 160 -25.84 10.26 -18.56
C PRO A 160 -25.11 11.39 -19.28
N SER A 161 -25.86 12.28 -19.94
CA SER A 161 -25.38 13.24 -20.94
C SER A 161 -24.01 13.86 -20.60
N GLU A 162 -22.93 13.22 -21.01
CA GLU A 162 -21.63 13.86 -21.14
C GLU A 162 -21.81 14.83 -22.31
N ARG A 163 -21.93 16.12 -21.99
CA ARG A 163 -21.94 17.17 -23.01
C ARG A 163 -20.61 17.08 -23.75
N TYR A 164 -20.66 16.41 -24.90
CA TYR A 164 -19.54 16.06 -25.79
C TYR A 164 -18.61 14.97 -25.23
N PRO A 165 -18.17 14.01 -26.08
CA PRO A 165 -17.07 13.14 -25.72
C PRO A 165 -15.83 14.01 -25.49
N SER A 166 -15.45 14.14 -24.22
CA SER A 166 -14.15 14.70 -23.85
C SER A 166 -13.06 13.68 -24.23
N GLU A 167 -11.87 14.16 -24.57
CA GLU A 167 -10.69 13.29 -24.65
C GLU A 167 -10.47 12.52 -23.34
N HIS A 168 -10.87 13.15 -22.23
CA HIS A 168 -10.90 12.60 -20.89
C HIS A 168 -12.29 12.05 -20.56
N ALA A 169 -12.96 11.35 -21.48
CA ALA A 169 -14.18 10.62 -21.14
C ALA A 169 -13.81 9.22 -20.63
N ALA A 170 -14.49 8.75 -19.59
CA ALA A 170 -14.26 7.41 -19.09
C ALA A 170 -14.88 6.36 -20.02
N LEU A 171 -14.13 5.30 -20.32
CA LEU A 171 -14.67 4.11 -20.99
C LEU A 171 -15.37 3.24 -19.94
N TRP A 172 -16.67 3.44 -19.78
CA TRP A 172 -17.47 2.77 -18.75
C TRP A 172 -17.79 1.31 -19.10
N TRP A 173 -17.59 0.42 -18.13
CA TRP A 173 -17.86 -1.01 -18.24
C TRP A 173 -18.58 -1.51 -17.00
N ILE A 174 -19.39 -2.54 -17.15
CA ILE A 174 -20.07 -3.25 -16.07
C ILE A 174 -19.43 -4.61 -15.91
N ALA A 175 -19.03 -4.95 -14.68
CA ALA A 175 -18.69 -6.29 -14.27
C ALA A 175 -19.88 -6.92 -13.55
N THR A 176 -20.26 -8.13 -13.95
CA THR A 176 -21.21 -8.96 -13.20
C THR A 176 -20.42 -9.93 -12.32
N LEU A 177 -20.63 -9.82 -11.01
CA LEU A 177 -20.06 -10.68 -10.00
C LEU A 177 -21.08 -11.76 -9.62
N GLN A 178 -20.67 -13.02 -9.68
CA GLN A 178 -21.40 -14.12 -9.03
C GLN A 178 -20.91 -14.22 -7.59
N VAL A 179 -21.75 -13.73 -6.68
CA VAL A 179 -21.49 -13.62 -5.25
C VAL A 179 -21.99 -14.88 -4.56
N ASP A 180 -21.07 -15.59 -3.91
CA ASP A 180 -21.37 -16.79 -3.13
C ASP A 180 -21.42 -16.49 -1.61
N LEU A 181 -20.90 -15.34 -1.17
CA LEU A 181 -20.98 -14.91 0.22
C LEU A 181 -21.04 -13.39 0.34
N VAL A 182 -22.02 -12.90 1.10
CA VAL A 182 -22.08 -11.50 1.54
C VAL A 182 -21.50 -11.43 2.94
N ALA A 183 -20.41 -10.69 3.11
CA ALA A 183 -19.80 -10.46 4.41
C ALA A 183 -20.47 -9.29 5.13
N ARG A 184 -20.75 -8.21 4.39
CA ARG A 184 -21.39 -6.99 4.89
C ARG A 184 -22.18 -6.28 3.80
N GLY A 185 -23.17 -5.50 4.19
CA GLY A 185 -23.98 -4.67 3.29
C GLY A 185 -25.16 -5.41 2.69
N ASP A 186 -25.96 -4.70 1.92
CA ASP A 186 -27.08 -5.25 1.16
C ASP A 186 -26.73 -5.21 -0.33
N VAL A 187 -26.75 -6.38 -0.96
CA VAL A 187 -26.48 -6.55 -2.40
C VAL A 187 -27.62 -7.26 -3.12
N GLY A 188 -28.82 -7.25 -2.51
CA GLY A 188 -29.98 -7.98 -2.98
C GLY A 188 -30.06 -9.40 -2.43
N GLN A 189 -31.16 -10.07 -2.75
CA GLN A 189 -31.47 -11.42 -2.25
C GLN A 189 -31.21 -12.49 -3.29
N GLN A 190 -30.85 -13.66 -2.78
CA GLN A 190 -30.58 -14.87 -3.52
C GLN A 190 -31.85 -15.41 -4.18
N PRO A 191 -31.92 -15.56 -5.52
CA PRO A 191 -32.96 -16.36 -6.14
C PRO A 191 -32.64 -17.84 -5.90
N ASP A 192 -33.49 -18.52 -5.13
CA ASP A 192 -33.54 -19.98 -4.99
C ASP A 192 -32.22 -20.70 -4.62
N GLY A 193 -31.43 -20.13 -3.71
CA GLY A 193 -30.27 -20.83 -3.14
C GLY A 193 -29.03 -20.91 -4.07
N GLY A 194 -29.02 -20.23 -5.22
CA GLY A 194 -27.84 -20.07 -6.12
C GLY A 194 -27.03 -18.78 -5.86
N PRO A 195 -25.90 -18.52 -6.52
CA PRO A 195 -25.14 -17.28 -6.32
C PRO A 195 -25.95 -16.00 -6.65
N ILE A 196 -25.69 -14.90 -5.94
CA ILE A 196 -26.30 -13.59 -6.21
C ILE A 196 -25.52 -12.91 -7.34
N ALA A 197 -26.21 -12.52 -8.41
CA ALA A 197 -25.60 -11.71 -9.47
C ALA A 197 -25.60 -10.22 -9.06
N VAL A 198 -24.42 -9.66 -8.83
CA VAL A 198 -24.24 -8.24 -8.46
C VAL A 198 -23.50 -7.53 -9.59
N THR A 199 -24.01 -6.39 -10.05
CA THR A 199 -23.34 -5.58 -11.07
C THR A 199 -22.56 -4.43 -10.45
N ALA A 200 -21.35 -4.21 -10.94
CA ALA A 200 -20.50 -3.11 -10.52
C ALA A 200 -19.93 -2.39 -11.76
N LEU A 201 -20.08 -1.08 -11.79
CA LEU A 201 -19.57 -0.19 -12.83
C LEU A 201 -18.08 0.13 -12.55
N TYR A 202 -17.26 0.18 -13.59
CA TYR A 202 -15.86 0.58 -13.48
C TYR A 202 -15.41 1.32 -14.74
N ALA A 203 -14.40 2.17 -14.59
CA ALA A 203 -13.81 2.88 -15.72
C ALA A 203 -12.65 2.05 -16.30
N ASN A 204 -12.89 1.46 -17.47
CA ASN A 204 -11.90 0.75 -18.26
C ASN A 204 -11.07 1.70 -19.14
N SER A 205 -10.57 2.79 -18.54
CA SER A 205 -9.81 3.83 -19.24
C SER A 205 -8.34 3.86 -18.79
N LEU A 206 -7.47 4.30 -19.70
CA LEU A 206 -6.04 4.54 -19.44
C LEU A 206 -5.73 6.01 -19.12
N ASP A 207 -6.73 6.87 -19.18
CA ASP A 207 -6.57 8.28 -18.83
C ASP A 207 -6.18 8.43 -17.35
N VAL A 208 -5.40 9.48 -17.05
CA VAL A 208 -4.82 9.74 -15.72
C VAL A 208 -5.85 9.73 -14.60
N GLN A 209 -7.11 10.09 -14.86
CA GLN A 209 -8.17 10.10 -13.86
C GLN A 209 -8.63 8.69 -13.44
N TRP A 210 -8.53 7.69 -14.33
CA TRP A 210 -9.04 6.32 -14.09
C TRP A 210 -8.01 5.20 -14.28
N ARG A 211 -6.78 5.52 -14.68
CA ARG A 211 -5.75 4.50 -14.95
C ARG A 211 -5.50 3.57 -13.75
N ASP A 212 -5.61 4.09 -12.53
CA ASP A 212 -5.37 3.37 -11.28
C ASP A 212 -6.63 2.71 -10.71
N TRP A 213 -7.79 2.88 -11.37
CA TRP A 213 -9.01 2.17 -11.01
C TRP A 213 -8.86 0.67 -11.33
N LEU A 214 -9.48 -0.16 -10.50
CA LEU A 214 -9.56 -1.60 -10.72
C LEU A 214 -10.21 -1.89 -12.08
N LYS A 215 -9.55 -2.75 -12.87
CA LYS A 215 -10.04 -3.26 -14.16
C LYS A 215 -10.25 -4.77 -14.03
N PRO A 216 -11.47 -5.22 -13.66
CA PRO A 216 -11.75 -6.63 -13.44
C PRO A 216 -11.50 -7.49 -14.67
N LYS A 217 -11.08 -8.74 -14.47
CA LYS A 217 -10.86 -9.73 -15.53
C LYS A 217 -11.89 -10.84 -15.45
N ALA A 218 -12.25 -11.42 -16.60
CA ALA A 218 -13.16 -12.57 -16.65
C ALA A 218 -12.64 -13.72 -15.77
N GLY A 219 -13.53 -14.28 -14.94
CA GLY A 219 -13.19 -15.35 -13.99
C GLY A 219 -12.40 -14.92 -12.76
N GLN A 220 -12.04 -13.64 -12.62
CA GLN A 220 -11.29 -13.14 -11.48
C GLN A 220 -12.12 -13.32 -10.20
N GLY A 221 -11.58 -14.06 -9.23
CA GLY A 221 -12.20 -14.31 -7.94
C GLY A 221 -11.52 -13.52 -6.82
N GLY A 222 -12.27 -13.18 -5.79
CA GLY A 222 -11.73 -12.51 -4.62
C GLY A 222 -12.80 -12.03 -3.66
N LEU A 223 -12.37 -11.19 -2.73
CA LEU A 223 -13.23 -10.37 -1.90
C LEU A 223 -13.35 -8.98 -2.57
N TRP A 224 -14.56 -8.52 -2.78
CA TRP A 224 -14.89 -7.29 -3.48
C TRP A 224 -15.45 -6.28 -2.49
N LEU A 225 -14.88 -5.08 -2.48
CA LEU A 225 -15.33 -3.93 -1.71
C LEU A 225 -16.13 -3.05 -2.67
N LEU A 226 -17.45 -3.01 -2.48
CA LEU A 226 -18.39 -2.36 -3.38
C LEU A 226 -18.83 -1.02 -2.81
N HIS A 227 -18.73 0.03 -3.62
CA HIS A 227 -19.18 1.38 -3.26
C HIS A 227 -20.47 1.68 -4.00
N ARG A 228 -21.45 2.30 -3.38
CA ARG A 228 -22.69 2.69 -4.06
C ARG A 228 -22.39 3.66 -5.20
N THR A 229 -22.99 3.38 -6.35
CA THR A 229 -22.90 4.25 -7.51
C THR A 229 -23.58 5.59 -7.19
N PRO A 230 -23.00 6.73 -7.58
CA PRO A 230 -23.65 8.02 -7.44
C PRO A 230 -24.96 8.05 -8.23
N GLU A 231 -25.92 8.87 -7.80
CA GLU A 231 -27.27 8.90 -8.39
C GLU A 231 -27.24 9.09 -9.91
N GLU A 232 -26.27 9.85 -10.43
CA GLU A 232 -26.13 10.11 -11.86
C GLU A 232 -25.88 8.85 -12.68
N ARG A 233 -25.26 7.81 -12.10
CA ARG A 233 -24.90 6.56 -12.80
C ARG A 233 -25.55 5.32 -12.21
N ALA A 234 -26.38 5.46 -11.17
CA ALA A 234 -26.99 4.35 -10.46
C ALA A 234 -27.88 3.46 -11.35
N GLU A 235 -28.40 4.01 -12.46
CA GLU A 235 -29.15 3.26 -13.47
C GLU A 235 -28.29 2.25 -14.25
N LEU A 236 -26.97 2.46 -14.35
CA LEU A 236 -26.05 1.57 -15.05
C LEU A 236 -25.71 0.35 -14.19
N ALA A 237 -25.39 0.59 -12.92
CA ALA A 237 -25.14 -0.44 -11.91
C ALA A 237 -25.33 0.16 -10.52
N PRO A 238 -25.76 -0.64 -9.52
CA PRO A 238 -25.92 -0.18 -8.14
C PRO A 238 -24.59 0.08 -7.41
N PHE A 239 -23.50 -0.55 -7.86
CA PHE A 239 -22.17 -0.37 -7.27
C PHE A 239 -21.12 0.10 -8.29
N GLU A 240 -20.02 0.68 -7.78
CA GLU A 240 -18.83 1.06 -8.53
C GLU A 240 -17.56 0.44 -7.92
N LEU A 241 -16.59 0.14 -8.78
CA LEU A 241 -15.21 -0.19 -8.43
C LEU A 241 -14.32 1.00 -8.82
N ARG A 242 -13.80 1.69 -7.81
CA ARG A 242 -13.10 2.98 -7.94
C ARG A 242 -11.62 2.90 -7.61
N HIS A 243 -11.21 1.87 -6.85
CA HIS A 243 -9.87 1.77 -6.30
C HIS A 243 -9.26 0.39 -6.55
N ALA A 244 -7.95 0.32 -6.75
CA ALA A 244 -7.25 -0.96 -6.91
C ALA A 244 -7.45 -1.90 -5.70
N MET A 245 -7.68 -1.33 -4.51
CA MET A 245 -7.97 -2.09 -3.29
C MET A 245 -9.41 -2.63 -3.21
N ASP A 246 -10.29 -2.31 -4.16
CA ASP A 246 -11.65 -2.87 -4.19
C ASP A 246 -11.66 -4.37 -4.48
N LEU A 247 -10.53 -4.95 -4.88
CA LEU A 247 -10.33 -6.39 -4.93
C LEU A 247 -9.24 -6.80 -3.94
N GLN A 248 -9.61 -7.71 -3.06
CA GLN A 248 -8.74 -8.29 -2.06
C GLN A 248 -8.68 -9.82 -2.17
N PRO A 249 -7.57 -10.47 -1.75
CA PRO A 249 -7.53 -11.92 -1.62
C PRO A 249 -8.59 -12.42 -0.64
N SER A 250 -9.29 -13.51 -0.98
CA SER A 250 -10.36 -14.06 -0.12
C SER A 250 -9.90 -14.45 1.29
N LEU A 251 -8.60 -14.71 1.48
CA LEU A 251 -8.00 -15.00 2.79
C LEU A 251 -8.17 -13.85 3.79
N GLN A 252 -8.32 -12.61 3.31
CA GLN A 252 -8.52 -11.45 4.18
C GLN A 252 -9.92 -11.38 4.82
N LEU A 253 -10.88 -12.22 4.39
CA LEU A 253 -12.22 -12.23 4.98
C LEU A 253 -12.21 -12.46 6.50
N ASN A 254 -11.32 -13.34 6.99
CA ASN A 254 -11.21 -13.60 8.43
C ASN A 254 -10.67 -12.38 9.19
N LEU A 255 -9.67 -11.70 8.62
CA LEU A 255 -9.12 -10.46 9.20
C LEU A 255 -10.16 -9.36 9.31
N LEU A 256 -11.00 -9.20 8.29
CA LEU A 256 -12.07 -8.19 8.32
C LEU A 256 -13.13 -8.53 9.38
N ARG A 257 -13.52 -9.81 9.49
CA ARG A 257 -14.46 -10.27 10.52
C ARG A 257 -13.95 -10.07 11.94
N GLU A 258 -12.66 -10.33 12.19
CA GLU A 258 -12.02 -10.07 13.48
C GLU A 258 -12.07 -8.57 13.86
N ARG A 259 -12.12 -7.69 12.87
CA ARG A 259 -12.26 -6.23 13.04
C ARG A 259 -13.72 -5.76 13.08
N GLY A 260 -14.69 -6.67 13.19
CA GLY A 260 -16.11 -6.35 13.31
C GLY A 260 -16.75 -5.85 12.01
N MET A 261 -16.11 -6.13 10.86
CA MET A 261 -16.63 -5.84 9.53
C MET A 261 -17.36 -7.02 8.90
#